data_AF-A0A3M5D5H4-F1
#
_entry.id   AF-A0A3M5D5H4-F1
#
_cell.length_a   1.000
_cell.length_b   1.000
_cell.length_c   1.000
_cell.angle_alpha   90.00
_cell.angle_beta   90.00
_cell.angle_gamma   90.00
#
_symmetry.space_group_name_H-M   'P 1'
#
loop_
_entity.id
_entity.type
_entity.pdbx_description
1 polymer ?
#
loop_
_entity_poly.entity_id
_entity_poly.type
_entity_poly.pdbx_seq_one_letter_code
_entity_poly.pdbx_strand_id
1 'polypeptide(L)'
;MGQVADEKNAALITGVPVRERLADGKSRYFNGITVVGEGAGTYLKQKLVPFGEYVPLQDLLRGLIAFFDLPMSDFARGPADQPLLKAKGYQIAPYICYEVVYPEFAAALAAQSQVLLTVSNDTWFGTSIGPLQHLQMAQMRALESGRWMIRATNNGVTGLIDPYGRIVRQIPQFQQGILRGEVIPMQGLTPYLQYRVWPLAGLAGVLLLWALLGRQLRPQERRLFG
;
A
#
# COMPACT_ATOMS: atom_id res chain seq x y z
N MET A 1 16.21 8.64 -19.91
CA MET A 1 16.20 7.64 -18.82
C MET A 1 16.10 6.22 -19.36
N GLY A 2 15.13 5.89 -20.23
CA GLY A 2 15.01 4.56 -20.85
C GLY A 2 16.28 4.08 -21.55
N GLN A 3 16.82 4.86 -22.50
CA GLN A 3 18.06 4.52 -23.22
C GLN A 3 19.24 4.16 -22.32
N VAL A 4 19.46 4.90 -21.23
CA VAL A 4 20.54 4.61 -20.28
C VAL A 4 20.28 3.32 -19.50
N ALA A 5 19.02 3.02 -19.16
CA ALA A 5 18.67 1.77 -18.50
C ALA A 5 18.88 0.57 -19.45
N ASP A 6 18.48 0.71 -20.72
CA ASP A 6 18.68 -0.31 -21.76
C ASP A 6 20.17 -0.57 -22.01
N GLU A 7 20.98 0.48 -22.17
CA GLU A 7 22.44 0.38 -22.33
C GLU A 7 23.13 -0.33 -21.16
N LYS A 8 22.53 -0.28 -19.97
CA LYS A 8 23.05 -0.93 -18.76
C LYS A 8 22.41 -2.28 -18.47
N ASN A 9 21.58 -2.81 -19.38
CA ASN A 9 20.81 -4.04 -19.16
C ASN A 9 20.04 -4.01 -17.83
N ALA A 10 19.45 -2.86 -17.52
CA ALA A 10 18.80 -2.56 -16.25
C ALA A 10 17.33 -2.21 -16.45
N ALA A 11 16.52 -2.44 -15.40
CA ALA A 11 15.16 -1.92 -15.30
C ALA A 11 15.14 -0.80 -14.26
N LEU A 12 14.52 0.32 -14.61
CA LEU A 12 14.30 1.45 -13.72
C LEU A 12 12.81 1.57 -13.42
N ILE A 13 12.46 1.55 -12.14
CA ILE A 13 11.09 1.76 -11.67
C ILE A 13 11.04 3.12 -10.96
N THR A 14 10.13 4.00 -11.38
CA THR A 14 10.05 5.36 -10.84
C THR A 14 8.61 5.86 -10.70
N GLY A 15 8.37 6.68 -9.68
CA GLY A 15 7.10 7.38 -9.48
C GLY A 15 7.00 8.61 -10.38
N VAL A 16 5.90 8.76 -11.11
CA VAL A 16 5.64 9.88 -12.02
C VAL A 16 4.16 10.25 -12.02
N PRO A 17 3.79 11.54 -12.09
CA PRO A 17 2.44 11.94 -12.46
C PRO A 17 2.14 11.49 -13.88
N VAL A 18 1.04 10.77 -14.08
CA VAL A 18 0.60 10.30 -15.39
C VAL A 18 -0.65 11.07 -15.81
N ARG A 19 -0.67 11.58 -17.05
CA ARG A 19 -1.86 12.23 -17.62
C ARG A 19 -2.45 11.32 -18.69
N GLU A 20 -3.68 10.87 -18.49
CA GLU A 20 -4.41 10.06 -19.47
C GLU A 20 -5.66 10.78 -19.94
N ARG A 21 -5.96 10.63 -21.24
CA ARG A 21 -7.22 11.08 -21.81
C ARG A 21 -8.20 9.93 -21.79
N LEU A 22 -9.31 10.09 -21.07
CA LEU A 22 -10.32 9.07 -20.93
C LEU A 22 -11.31 9.09 -22.11
N ALA A 23 -12.13 8.04 -22.20
CA ALA A 23 -13.16 7.88 -23.23
C ALA A 23 -14.21 9.02 -23.23
N ASP A 24 -14.40 9.70 -22.08
CA ASP A 24 -15.25 10.90 -21.95
C ASP A 24 -14.61 12.18 -22.55
N GLY A 25 -13.42 12.05 -23.15
CA GLY A 25 -12.67 13.14 -23.78
C GLY A 25 -11.88 14.01 -22.79
N LYS A 26 -12.05 13.82 -21.48
CA LYS A 26 -11.39 14.60 -20.42
C LYS A 26 -10.01 14.02 -20.11
N SER A 27 -9.06 14.89 -19.81
CA SER A 27 -7.77 14.48 -19.27
C SER A 27 -7.85 14.37 -17.76
N ARG A 28 -7.31 13.29 -17.19
CA ARG A 28 -7.15 13.14 -15.74
C ARG A 28 -5.69 12.89 -15.39
N TYR A 29 -5.30 13.35 -14.21
CA TYR A 29 -3.98 13.10 -13.65
C TYR A 29 -4.06 11.90 -12.71
N PHE A 30 -3.02 11.10 -12.67
CA PHE A 30 -2.89 9.95 -11.79
C PHE A 30 -1.52 9.98 -11.11
N ASN A 31 -1.47 9.51 -9.87
CA ASN A 31 -0.21 9.22 -9.20
C ASN A 31 0.25 7.83 -9.69
N GLY A 32 1.33 7.77 -10.45
CA GLY A 32 1.76 6.55 -11.13
C GLY A 32 3.15 6.07 -10.72
N ILE A 33 3.40 4.77 -10.90
CA ILE A 33 4.72 4.16 -10.97
C ILE A 33 4.87 3.55 -12.35
N THR A 34 5.98 3.82 -13.03
CA THR A 34 6.27 3.27 -14.37
C THR A 34 7.62 2.56 -14.40
N VAL A 35 7.74 1.55 -15.25
CA VAL A 35 8.99 0.83 -15.53
C VAL A 35 9.53 1.23 -16.89
N VAL A 36 10.82 1.53 -16.95
CA VAL A 36 11.57 1.78 -18.19
C VAL A 36 12.84 0.91 -18.24
N GLY A 37 13.37 0.65 -19.43
CA GLY A 37 14.50 -0.27 -19.61
C GLY A 37 14.03 -1.70 -19.85
N GLU A 38 14.72 -2.68 -19.26
CA GLU A 38 14.35 -4.10 -19.30
C GLU A 38 13.14 -4.45 -18.40
N GLY A 39 11.99 -3.88 -18.71
CA GLY A 39 10.76 -4.07 -17.98
C GLY A 39 9.60 -3.37 -18.64
N ALA A 40 8.42 -3.52 -18.06
CA ALA A 40 7.21 -2.89 -18.56
C ALA A 40 6.17 -2.76 -17.45
N GLY A 41 5.22 -1.86 -17.68
CA GLY A 41 4.07 -1.67 -16.82
C GLY A 41 4.03 -0.28 -16.23
N THR A 42 2.81 0.22 -16.08
CA THR A 42 2.49 1.41 -15.34
C THR A 42 1.39 1.05 -14.37
N TYR A 43 1.56 1.46 -13.12
CA TYR A 43 0.57 1.28 -12.06
C TYR A 43 0.13 2.65 -11.58
N LEU A 44 -1.18 2.87 -11.53
CA LEU A 44 -1.86 4.09 -11.12
C LEU A 44 -2.49 3.85 -9.75
N LYS A 45 -2.27 4.78 -8.82
CA LYS A 45 -2.71 4.67 -7.42
C LYS A 45 -4.22 4.41 -7.32
N GLN A 46 -4.59 3.35 -6.62
CA GLN A 46 -5.98 2.94 -6.38
C GLN A 46 -6.51 3.43 -5.03
N LYS A 47 -5.71 3.47 -3.97
CA LYS A 47 -6.14 3.98 -2.65
C LYS A 47 -5.63 5.39 -2.45
N LEU A 48 -6.46 6.36 -2.86
CA LEU A 48 -6.18 7.77 -2.64
C LEU A 48 -6.25 8.10 -1.14
N VAL A 49 -5.42 9.03 -0.70
CA VAL A 49 -5.41 9.53 0.68
C VAL A 49 -6.53 10.57 0.86
N PRO A 50 -7.47 10.39 1.81
CA PRO A 50 -8.49 11.39 2.12
C PRO A 50 -7.85 12.72 2.52
N PHE A 51 -8.43 13.83 2.05
CA PHE A 51 -8.02 15.21 2.26
C PHE A 51 -6.64 15.62 1.72
N GLY A 52 -5.84 14.67 1.22
CA GLY A 52 -4.58 14.95 0.50
C GLY A 52 -4.69 14.79 -1.02
N GLU A 53 -5.41 13.75 -1.48
CA GLU A 53 -5.57 13.43 -2.91
C GLU A 53 -7.04 13.46 -3.37
N TYR A 54 -8.00 13.49 -2.44
CA TYR A 54 -9.42 13.73 -2.74
C TYR A 54 -10.17 14.21 -1.48
N VAL A 55 -11.31 14.88 -1.63
CA VAL A 55 -12.14 15.35 -0.51
C VAL A 55 -13.37 14.45 -0.34
N PRO A 56 -13.52 13.72 0.79
CA PRO A 56 -14.74 12.98 1.10
C PRO A 56 -15.96 13.90 1.16
N LEU A 57 -17.12 13.46 0.66
CA LEU A 57 -18.39 14.22 0.70
C LEU A 57 -18.32 15.60 0.04
N GLN A 58 -17.49 15.76 -1.00
CA GLN A 58 -17.28 17.02 -1.74
C GLN A 58 -18.58 17.75 -2.11
N ASP A 59 -19.64 17.01 -2.48
CA ASP A 59 -20.91 17.60 -2.91
C ASP A 59 -21.72 18.19 -1.75
N LEU A 60 -21.52 17.69 -0.52
CA LEU A 60 -22.15 18.20 0.69
C LEU A 60 -21.35 19.36 1.30
N LEU A 61 -20.02 19.35 1.13
CA LEU A 61 -19.09 20.31 1.76
C LEU A 61 -18.68 21.47 0.84
N ARG A 62 -19.20 21.55 -0.39
CA ARG A 62 -18.82 22.53 -1.42
C ARG A 62 -18.76 23.99 -0.92
N GLY A 63 -19.67 24.40 -0.04
CA GLY A 63 -19.69 25.74 0.56
C GLY A 63 -18.65 26.00 1.67
N LEU A 64 -18.22 24.95 2.38
CA LEU A 64 -17.15 25.02 3.39
C LEU A 64 -15.77 24.93 2.73
N ILE A 65 -15.63 24.18 1.64
CA ILE A 65 -14.36 23.99 0.92
C ILE A 65 -13.82 25.32 0.36
N ALA A 66 -14.71 26.19 -0.15
CA ALA A 66 -14.33 27.53 -0.61
C ALA A 66 -13.83 28.46 0.52
N PHE A 67 -14.23 28.19 1.77
CA PHE A 67 -13.79 28.94 2.95
C PHE A 67 -12.39 28.51 3.44
N PHE A 68 -11.96 27.28 3.15
CA PHE A 68 -10.66 26.73 3.60
C PHE A 68 -9.55 26.74 2.54
N ASP A 69 -9.83 27.24 1.32
CA ASP A 69 -8.89 27.36 0.20
C ASP A 69 -8.05 26.08 -0.03
N LEU A 70 -8.70 24.92 0.12
CA LEU A 70 -8.02 23.63 0.03
C LEU A 70 -7.58 23.38 -1.43
N PRO A 71 -6.28 23.20 -1.70
CA PRO A 71 -5.81 22.94 -3.06
C PRO A 71 -6.38 21.62 -3.56
N MET A 72 -7.20 21.66 -4.62
CA MET A 72 -7.68 20.45 -5.29
C MET A 72 -6.55 19.82 -6.09
N SER A 73 -5.84 18.86 -5.48
CA SER A 73 -5.05 17.90 -6.24
C SER A 73 -5.99 16.86 -6.83
N ASP A 74 -6.49 17.10 -8.05
CA ASP A 74 -7.51 16.28 -8.71
C ASP A 74 -6.91 14.98 -9.33
N PHE A 75 -6.23 14.18 -8.51
CA PHE A 75 -5.72 12.88 -8.91
C PHE A 75 -6.86 11.88 -8.99
N ALA A 76 -7.04 11.27 -10.15
CA ALA A 76 -7.99 10.20 -10.36
C ALA A 76 -7.49 8.88 -9.77
N ARG A 77 -8.47 8.06 -9.37
CA ARG A 77 -8.25 6.69 -8.90
C ARG A 77 -7.92 5.78 -10.09
N GLY A 78 -6.84 5.02 -10.00
CA GLY A 78 -6.48 3.99 -10.97
C GLY A 78 -7.50 2.84 -11.07
N PRO A 79 -7.54 2.11 -12.20
CA PRO A 79 -8.43 0.94 -12.37
C PRO A 79 -8.19 -0.15 -11.31
N ALA A 80 -9.19 -0.98 -11.02
CA ALA A 80 -9.06 -2.02 -10.00
C ALA A 80 -8.19 -3.22 -10.46
N ASP A 81 -8.25 -3.55 -11.75
CA ASP A 81 -7.70 -4.72 -12.42
C ASP A 81 -6.35 -4.44 -13.10
N GLN A 82 -5.52 -3.62 -12.47
CA GLN A 82 -4.22 -3.26 -13.02
C GLN A 82 -3.22 -4.44 -12.95
N PRO A 83 -2.40 -4.63 -14.00
CA PRO A 83 -1.34 -5.63 -13.97
C PRO A 83 -0.24 -5.25 -12.98
N LEU A 84 0.52 -6.26 -12.54
CA LEU A 84 1.75 -6.06 -11.81
C LEU A 84 2.82 -5.41 -12.70
N LEU A 85 3.80 -4.77 -12.05
CA LEU A 85 4.99 -4.29 -12.76
C LEU A 85 5.87 -5.49 -13.15
N LYS A 86 6.49 -5.40 -14.32
CA LYS A 86 7.48 -6.37 -14.80
C LYS A 86 8.83 -5.71 -14.85
N ALA A 87 9.84 -6.28 -14.19
CA ALA A 87 11.22 -5.82 -14.29
C ALA A 87 12.15 -7.03 -14.30
N LYS A 88 13.02 -7.12 -15.31
CA LYS A 88 13.98 -8.23 -15.49
C LYS A 88 13.33 -9.63 -15.40
N GLY A 89 12.10 -9.75 -15.91
CA GLY A 89 11.33 -11.00 -15.89
C GLY A 89 10.59 -11.31 -14.59
N TYR A 90 10.70 -10.47 -13.56
CA TYR A 90 10.02 -10.66 -12.28
C TYR A 90 8.73 -9.84 -12.18
N GLN A 91 7.72 -10.43 -11.52
CA GLN A 91 6.46 -9.80 -11.19
C GLN A 91 6.58 -9.03 -9.87
N ILE A 92 6.36 -7.72 -9.89
CA ILE A 92 6.52 -6.84 -8.73
C ILE A 92 5.16 -6.24 -8.38
N ALA A 93 4.74 -6.38 -7.12
CA ALA A 93 3.54 -5.73 -6.59
C ALA A 93 3.87 -4.28 -6.21
N PRO A 94 3.31 -3.28 -6.91
CA PRO A 94 3.52 -1.88 -6.60
C PRO A 94 2.53 -1.38 -5.55
N TYR A 95 3.03 -0.58 -4.60
CA TYR A 95 2.22 0.16 -3.65
C TYR A 95 2.69 1.60 -3.58
N ILE A 96 1.78 2.56 -3.75
CA ILE A 96 2.11 3.98 -3.66
C ILE A 96 1.72 4.49 -2.28
N CYS A 97 2.73 4.91 -1.50
CA CYS A 97 2.57 5.54 -0.21
C CYS A 97 1.61 4.73 0.69
N TYR A 98 0.47 5.31 1.05
CA TYR A 98 -0.51 4.77 2.00
C TYR A 98 -1.19 3.46 1.59
N GLU A 99 -1.02 3.00 0.35
CA GLU A 99 -1.60 1.74 -0.13
C GLU A 99 -1.14 0.51 0.67
N VAL A 100 0.08 0.52 1.20
CA VAL A 100 0.63 -0.57 2.02
C VAL A 100 -0.11 -0.75 3.35
N VAL A 101 -0.89 0.25 3.78
CA VAL A 101 -1.67 0.19 5.03
C VAL A 101 -2.97 -0.59 4.85
N TYR A 102 -3.44 -0.80 3.62
CA TYR A 102 -4.66 -1.54 3.35
C TYR A 102 -4.37 -3.05 3.18
N PRO A 103 -4.70 -3.88 4.17
CA PRO A 103 -4.14 -5.22 4.22
C PRO A 103 -4.63 -6.13 3.10
N GLU A 104 -5.94 -6.13 2.84
CA GLU A 104 -6.54 -6.95 1.79
C GLU A 104 -6.14 -6.51 0.38
N PHE A 105 -5.98 -5.20 0.20
CA PHE A 105 -5.48 -4.63 -1.05
C PHE A 105 -4.04 -5.08 -1.31
N ALA A 106 -3.17 -4.91 -0.32
CA ALA A 106 -1.79 -5.34 -0.43
C ALA A 106 -1.68 -6.85 -0.68
N ALA A 107 -2.44 -7.66 0.06
CA ALA A 107 -2.41 -9.10 -0.11
C ALA A 107 -2.89 -9.55 -1.50
N ALA A 108 -3.82 -8.83 -2.16
CA ALA A 108 -4.29 -9.13 -3.53
C ALA A 108 -3.19 -9.01 -4.58
N LEU A 109 -2.39 -7.95 -4.51
CA LEU A 109 -1.23 -7.78 -5.39
C LEU A 109 -0.10 -8.72 -4.99
N ALA A 110 0.14 -8.87 -3.68
CA ALA A 110 1.16 -9.76 -3.16
C ALA A 110 0.95 -11.21 -3.63
N ALA A 111 -0.26 -11.75 -3.58
CA ALA A 111 -0.55 -13.13 -3.99
C ALA A 111 -0.11 -13.47 -5.43
N GLN A 112 -0.03 -12.47 -6.32
CA GLN A 112 0.31 -12.65 -7.73
C GLN A 112 1.75 -12.26 -8.09
N SER A 113 2.51 -11.72 -7.12
CA SER A 113 3.84 -11.15 -7.33
C SER A 113 4.96 -12.09 -6.91
N GLN A 114 6.21 -11.65 -7.03
CA GLN A 114 7.38 -12.33 -6.47
C GLN A 114 8.11 -11.43 -5.46
N VAL A 115 8.03 -10.12 -5.65
CA VAL A 115 8.64 -9.08 -4.80
C VAL A 115 7.62 -7.96 -4.59
N LEU A 116 7.67 -7.32 -3.42
CA LEU A 116 6.90 -6.13 -3.11
C LEU A 116 7.72 -4.86 -3.35
N LEU A 117 7.11 -3.82 -3.88
CA LEU A 117 7.69 -2.50 -4.01
C LEU A 117 6.75 -1.47 -3.41
N THR A 118 7.26 -0.63 -2.51
CA THR A 118 6.56 0.58 -2.09
C THR A 118 7.39 1.82 -2.37
N VAL A 119 6.75 2.79 -3.03
CA VAL A 119 7.33 4.11 -3.29
C VAL A 119 6.51 5.13 -2.50
N SER A 120 7.15 5.88 -1.61
CA SER A 120 6.46 6.85 -0.74
C SER A 120 7.12 8.22 -0.72
N ASN A 121 6.31 9.23 -0.41
CA ASN A 121 6.78 10.54 0.01
C ASN A 121 6.24 10.79 1.42
N ASP A 122 7.09 10.52 2.43
CA ASP A 122 6.71 10.63 3.85
C ASP A 122 6.94 12.06 4.41
N THR A 123 7.28 13.04 3.56
CA THR A 123 7.54 14.45 3.97
C THR A 123 6.39 15.04 4.77
N TRP A 124 5.16 14.65 4.45
CA TRP A 124 3.93 15.10 5.11
C TRP A 124 3.90 14.83 6.61
N PHE A 125 4.62 13.81 7.08
CA PHE A 125 4.69 13.50 8.50
C PHE A 125 5.86 14.20 9.22
N GLY A 126 6.78 14.83 8.49
CA GLY A 126 7.97 15.47 9.05
C GLY A 126 8.74 14.57 10.01
N THR A 127 9.24 15.14 11.10
CA THR A 127 10.00 14.44 12.14
C THR A 127 9.12 13.73 13.18
N SER A 128 7.84 13.52 12.89
CA SER A 128 6.93 12.83 13.80
C SER A 128 7.16 11.31 13.80
N ILE A 129 6.37 10.59 14.61
CA ILE A 129 6.36 9.13 14.63
C ILE A 129 5.68 8.49 13.41
N GLY A 130 4.99 9.29 12.58
CA GLY A 130 4.20 8.82 11.43
C GLY A 130 4.97 7.94 10.43
N PRO A 131 6.18 8.32 9.96
CA PRO A 131 6.95 7.51 9.03
C PRO A 131 7.38 6.16 9.63
N LEU A 132 7.59 6.12 10.94
CA LEU A 132 7.97 4.89 11.65
C LEU A 132 6.78 3.93 11.77
N GLN A 133 5.57 4.45 12.04
CA GLN A 133 4.35 3.64 12.00
C GLN A 133 4.07 3.12 10.58
N HIS A 134 4.27 3.98 9.56
CA HIS A 134 4.14 3.59 8.16
C HIS A 134 5.13 2.47 7.77
N LEU A 135 6.38 2.57 8.24
CA LEU A 135 7.40 1.53 8.07
C LEU A 135 6.97 0.21 8.72
N GLN A 136 6.47 0.23 9.96
CA GLN A 136 6.00 -0.98 10.65
C GLN A 136 4.87 -1.68 9.87
N MET A 137 3.93 -0.92 9.31
CA MET A 137 2.87 -1.48 8.48
C MET A 137 3.42 -2.10 7.18
N ALA A 138 4.44 -1.49 6.58
CA ALA A 138 5.14 -2.05 5.43
C ALA A 138 5.89 -3.35 5.79
N GLN A 139 6.53 -3.43 6.96
CA GLN A 139 7.14 -4.65 7.48
C GLN A 139 6.12 -5.78 7.62
N MET A 140 4.92 -5.48 8.11
CA MET A 140 3.84 -6.46 8.21
C MET A 140 3.41 -7.00 6.84
N ARG A 141 3.39 -6.18 5.78
CA ARG A 141 3.08 -6.67 4.42
C ARG A 141 4.10 -7.71 3.94
N ALA A 142 5.39 -7.49 4.23
CA ALA A 142 6.45 -8.43 3.88
C ALA A 142 6.29 -9.75 4.64
N LEU A 143 6.09 -9.68 5.96
CA LEU A 143 5.87 -10.84 6.83
C LEU A 143 4.64 -11.66 6.41
N GLU A 144 3.50 -11.00 6.24
CA GLU A 144 2.23 -11.65 5.91
C GLU A 144 2.26 -12.34 4.55
N SER A 145 2.96 -11.75 3.57
CA SER A 145 3.05 -12.29 2.22
C SER A 145 4.18 -13.29 2.04
N GLY A 146 5.15 -13.35 2.98
CA GLY A 146 6.37 -14.13 2.80
C GLY A 146 7.21 -13.63 1.63
N ARG A 147 7.22 -12.32 1.39
CA ARG A 147 7.93 -11.68 0.26
C ARG A 147 8.92 -10.64 0.73
N TRP A 148 10.02 -10.53 0.00
CA TRP A 148 10.89 -9.36 0.13
C TRP A 148 10.15 -8.09 -0.28
N MET A 149 10.41 -7.01 0.45
CA MET A 149 9.93 -5.67 0.12
C MET A 149 11.07 -4.69 -0.09
N ILE A 150 11.02 -4.00 -1.23
CA ILE A 150 11.82 -2.81 -1.50
C ILE A 150 10.97 -1.60 -1.11
N ARG A 151 11.43 -0.81 -0.14
CA ARG A 151 10.81 0.46 0.24
C ARG A 151 11.71 1.62 -0.18
N ALA A 152 11.24 2.43 -1.12
CA ALA A 152 11.92 3.64 -1.58
C ALA A 152 11.14 4.88 -1.15
N THR A 153 11.78 5.80 -0.44
CA THR A 153 11.15 7.02 0.06
C THR A 153 11.98 8.25 -0.28
N ASN A 154 11.35 9.41 -0.41
CA ASN A 154 12.09 10.67 -0.62
C ASN A 154 12.95 11.04 0.61
N ASN A 155 12.36 11.04 1.80
CA ASN A 155 12.98 11.47 3.06
C ASN A 155 12.56 10.63 4.28
N GLY A 156 11.61 9.71 4.09
CA GLY A 156 11.28 8.69 5.08
C GLY A 156 12.37 7.62 5.19
N VAL A 157 12.06 6.52 5.87
CA VAL A 157 12.97 5.38 5.95
C VAL A 157 12.92 4.60 4.66
N THR A 158 14.02 4.61 3.90
CA THR A 158 14.26 3.74 2.74
C THR A 158 14.92 2.46 3.22
N GLY A 159 14.45 1.29 2.76
CA GLY A 159 14.93 0.03 3.28
C GLY A 159 14.60 -1.20 2.45
N LEU A 160 15.33 -2.28 2.72
CA LEU A 160 15.03 -3.63 2.26
C LEU A 160 14.50 -4.43 3.44
N ILE A 161 13.34 -5.04 3.26
CA ILE A 161 12.66 -5.82 4.29
C ILE A 161 12.56 -7.27 3.80
N ASP A 162 12.99 -8.21 4.65
CA ASP A 162 12.96 -9.64 4.34
C ASP A 162 11.54 -10.25 4.48
N PRO A 163 11.34 -11.50 4.02
CA PRO A 163 10.07 -12.21 4.14
C PRO A 163 9.57 -12.44 5.58
N TYR A 164 10.40 -12.16 6.60
CA TYR A 164 10.03 -12.24 8.02
C TYR A 164 9.71 -10.85 8.60
N GLY A 165 9.62 -9.82 7.76
CA GLY A 165 9.33 -8.46 8.17
C GLY A 165 10.51 -7.74 8.82
N ARG A 166 11.74 -8.26 8.71
CA ARG A 166 12.94 -7.65 9.32
C ARG A 166 13.61 -6.71 8.33
N ILE A 167 14.06 -5.56 8.82
CA ILE A 167 14.81 -4.61 8.00
C ILE A 167 16.26 -5.11 7.89
N VAL A 168 16.68 -5.45 6.67
CA VAL A 168 18.02 -5.98 6.39
C VAL A 168 19.02 -4.86 6.12
N ARG A 169 18.56 -3.80 5.45
CA ARG A 169 19.32 -2.58 5.18
C ARG A 169 18.39 -1.38 5.19
N GLN A 170 18.88 -0.23 5.65
CA GLN A 170 18.12 1.01 5.62
C GLN A 170 19.00 2.25 5.46
N ILE A 171 18.38 3.31 4.96
CA ILE A 171 18.86 4.69 5.06
C ILE A 171 17.93 5.41 6.04
N PRO A 172 18.47 6.10 7.07
CA PRO A 172 17.67 6.89 8.00
C PRO A 172 16.91 8.02 7.31
N GLN A 173 15.92 8.58 8.01
CA GLN A 173 15.15 9.72 7.53
C GLN A 173 16.05 10.94 7.30
N PHE A 174 15.66 11.79 6.35
CA PHE A 174 16.32 13.06 6.01
C PHE A 174 17.80 12.95 5.58
N GLN A 175 18.22 11.78 5.10
CA GLN A 175 19.56 11.58 4.55
C GLN A 175 19.49 11.27 3.06
N GLN A 176 20.29 12.00 2.27
CA GLN A 176 20.50 11.68 0.88
C GLN A 176 21.42 10.47 0.76
N GLY A 177 20.99 9.43 0.05
CA GLY A 177 21.81 8.25 -0.16
C GLY A 177 21.23 7.29 -1.18
N ILE A 178 22.02 6.27 -1.51
CA ILE A 178 21.62 5.18 -2.41
C ILE A 178 21.77 3.87 -1.65
N LEU A 179 20.64 3.20 -1.41
CA LEU A 179 20.65 1.88 -0.76
C LEU A 179 20.91 0.81 -1.81
N ARG A 180 22.02 0.08 -1.67
CA ARG A 180 22.33 -1.09 -2.49
C ARG A 180 22.18 -2.37 -1.67
N GLY A 181 21.54 -3.37 -2.24
CA GLY A 181 21.36 -4.68 -1.65
C GLY A 181 20.64 -5.62 -2.61
N GLU A 182 20.47 -6.86 -2.17
CA GLU A 182 19.87 -7.93 -2.94
C GLU A 182 18.52 -8.29 -2.34
N VAL A 183 17.57 -8.67 -3.19
CA VAL A 183 16.28 -9.23 -2.80
C VAL A 183 16.06 -10.52 -3.56
N ILE A 184 15.38 -11.47 -2.93
CA ILE A 184 15.16 -12.79 -3.51
C ILE A 184 13.68 -12.88 -3.95
N PRO A 185 13.39 -13.09 -5.24
CA PRO A 185 12.04 -13.31 -5.72
C PRO A 185 11.42 -14.56 -5.08
N MET A 186 10.24 -14.43 -4.48
CA MET A 186 9.58 -15.49 -3.71
C MET A 186 8.40 -16.10 -4.50
N GLN A 187 8.05 -17.34 -4.19
CA GLN A 187 6.92 -18.06 -4.79
C GLN A 187 6.06 -18.74 -3.72
N GLY A 188 4.89 -19.22 -4.12
CA GLY A 188 3.91 -19.83 -3.22
C GLY A 188 3.03 -18.79 -2.51
N LEU A 189 2.09 -19.30 -1.70
CA LEU A 189 1.17 -18.51 -0.90
C LEU A 189 1.35 -18.86 0.57
N THR A 190 1.47 -17.85 1.43
CA THR A 190 1.37 -18.05 2.87
C THR A 190 -0.09 -18.38 3.25
N PRO A 191 -0.34 -18.93 4.45
CA PRO A 191 -1.71 -19.11 4.94
C PRO A 191 -2.51 -17.79 4.92
N TYR A 192 -1.86 -16.68 5.24
CA TYR A 192 -2.51 -15.37 5.17
C TYR A 192 -2.90 -15.00 3.74
N LEU A 193 -2.03 -15.18 2.73
CA LEU A 193 -2.39 -14.87 1.34
C LEU A 193 -3.51 -15.78 0.81
N GLN A 194 -3.59 -17.02 1.30
CA GLN A 194 -4.61 -17.99 0.92
C GLN A 194 -5.97 -17.70 1.54
N TYR A 195 -6.01 -17.42 2.85
CA TYR A 195 -7.27 -17.33 3.61
C TYR A 195 -7.69 -15.89 3.95
N ARG A 196 -6.79 -14.92 3.86
CA ARG A 196 -7.06 -13.51 4.18
C ARG A 196 -7.62 -13.34 5.59
N VAL A 197 -8.52 -12.37 5.78
CA VAL A 197 -9.23 -12.11 7.03
C VAL A 197 -10.22 -13.23 7.45
N TRP A 198 -10.57 -14.16 6.56
CA TRP A 198 -11.66 -15.11 6.80
C TRP A 198 -11.52 -16.00 8.05
N PRO A 199 -10.34 -16.56 8.38
CA PRO A 199 -10.18 -17.35 9.61
C PRO A 199 -10.45 -16.51 10.87
N LEU A 200 -9.99 -15.25 10.88
CA LEU A 200 -10.23 -14.34 11.99
C LEU A 200 -11.71 -13.93 12.08
N ALA A 201 -12.35 -13.66 10.95
CA ALA A 201 -13.77 -13.35 10.90
C ALA A 201 -14.63 -14.54 11.40
N GLY A 202 -14.25 -15.77 11.05
CA GLY A 202 -14.88 -16.98 11.56
C GLY A 202 -14.75 -17.12 13.08
N LEU A 203 -13.54 -16.94 13.61
CA LEU A 203 -13.30 -16.97 15.06
C LEU A 203 -14.10 -15.88 15.79
N ALA A 204 -14.10 -14.65 15.28
CA ALA A 204 -14.89 -13.56 15.84
C ALA A 204 -16.39 -13.88 15.84
N GLY A 205 -16.91 -14.46 14.75
CA GLY A 205 -18.29 -14.93 14.66
C GLY A 205 -18.63 -15.98 15.72
N VAL A 206 -17.76 -16.97 15.92
CA VAL A 206 -17.94 -18.00 16.95
C VAL A 206 -17.95 -17.40 18.36
N LEU A 207 -17.02 -16.50 18.67
CA LEU A 207 -16.96 -15.82 19.96
C LEU A 207 -18.20 -14.96 20.23
N LEU A 208 -18.70 -14.27 19.20
CA LEU A 208 -19.93 -13.48 19.29
C LEU A 208 -21.15 -14.37 19.54
N LEU A 209 -21.28 -15.48 18.81
CA LEU A 209 -22.37 -16.46 19.02
C LEU A 209 -22.31 -17.05 20.42
N TRP A 210 -21.12 -17.42 20.90
CA TRP A 210 -20.93 -17.94 22.26
C TRP A 210 -21.34 -16.91 23.32
N ALA A 211 -20.98 -15.64 23.16
CA ALA A 211 -21.38 -14.57 24.07
C ALA A 211 -22.90 -14.32 24.07
N LEU A 212 -23.56 -14.43 22.91
CA LEU A 212 -25.01 -14.27 22.79
C LEU A 212 -25.76 -15.44 23.44
N LEU A 213 -25.33 -16.67 23.22
CA LEU A 213 -25.90 -17.87 23.85
C LEU A 213 -25.66 -17.87 25.36
N GLY A 214 -24.46 -17.50 25.81
CA GLY A 214 -24.12 -17.38 27.23
C GLY A 214 -24.92 -16.30 27.97
N ARG A 215 -25.39 -15.25 27.28
CA ARG A 215 -26.32 -14.25 27.84
C ARG A 215 -27.73 -14.79 28.03
N GLN A 216 -28.20 -15.67 27.15
CA GLN A 216 -29.52 -16.31 27.27
C GLN A 216 -29.55 -17.38 28.37
N LEU A 217 -28.39 -17.98 28.65
CA LEU A 217 -28.24 -19.03 29.68
C LEU A 217 -27.92 -18.49 31.07
N ARG A 218 -27.67 -17.18 31.25
CA ARG A 218 -27.56 -16.58 32.58
C ARG A 218 -28.96 -16.50 33.20
N PRO A 219 -29.25 -17.25 34.27
CA PRO A 219 -30.51 -17.09 34.99
C PRO A 219 -30.63 -15.64 35.46
N GLN A 220 -31.84 -15.09 35.49
CA GLN A 220 -32.12 -13.81 36.14
C GLN A 220 -31.91 -13.93 37.66
N GLU A 221 -30.68 -14.05 38.13
CA GLU A 221 -30.35 -13.86 39.55
C GLU A 221 -30.32 -12.36 39.85
N ARG A 222 -31.50 -11.73 39.85
CA ARG A 222 -31.78 -10.44 40.49
C ARG A 222 -33.27 -10.11 40.36
N ARG A 223 -34.07 -10.64 41.28
CA ARG A 223 -35.30 -10.05 41.86
C ARG A 223 -35.76 -10.91 43.06
N LEU A 224 -34.89 -11.07 44.04
CA LEU A 224 -35.22 -11.66 45.34
C LEU A 224 -34.27 -11.03 46.36
N PHE A 225 -34.51 -9.77 46.72
CA PHE A 225 -34.20 -9.12 48.01
C PHE A 225 -34.64 -7.66 47.90
N GLY A 226 -35.65 -7.28 48.69
CA GLY A 226 -36.04 -5.89 49.00
C GLY A 226 -37.17 -5.34 48.18
#